data_AF-Q5D8W2-F1
#
_entry.id   AF-Q5D8W2-F1
#
_cell.length_a   1.000
_cell.length_b   1.000
_cell.length_c   1.000
_cell.angle_alpha   90.00
_cell.angle_beta   90.00
_cell.angle_gamma   90.00
#
_symmetry.space_group_name_H-M   'P 1'
#
loop_
_entity.id
_entity.type
_entity.pdbx_description
1 polymer ?
#
loop_
_entity_poly.entity_id
_entity_poly.type
_entity_poly.pdbx_seq_one_letter_code
_entity_poly.pdbx_strand_id
1 'polypeptide(L)'
;MSNVIDIAVEDPSPDFQRIRDVLDCKRCLETPEVMQTIKHSNGEINGQNINEKSSAIRFREIAKTKLKLNRCQSRRVYEILRLFLLPRSDECVKSFSDALTKRATAYFQRVRPDAMRGSSLVTKPSNSYNPLKKAFDEAADEYFENQLHEEVSILLKNYQDIVHKLDGFVSSLKKQS
;
A
#
# COMPACT_ATOMS: atom_id res chain seq x y z
N MET A 1 0.43 20.71 25.81
CA MET A 1 0.57 19.91 24.57
C MET A 1 -0.04 18.53 24.82
N SER A 2 -0.80 17.97 23.89
CA SER A 2 -1.43 16.65 24.10
C SER A 2 -0.41 15.52 23.93
N ASN A 3 -0.41 14.55 24.85
CA ASN A 3 0.46 13.37 24.83
C ASN A 3 0.01 12.30 23.81
N VAL A 4 -0.82 12.69 22.83
CA VAL A 4 -1.40 11.77 21.85
C VAL A 4 -0.44 11.55 20.69
N ILE A 5 0.03 10.30 20.56
CA ILE A 5 0.98 9.86 19.54
C ILE A 5 0.27 9.59 18.22
N ASP A 6 -0.75 8.74 18.23
CA ASP A 6 -1.61 8.41 17.09
C ASP A 6 -3.00 7.99 17.57
N ILE A 7 -3.96 7.91 16.64
CA ILE A 7 -5.34 7.48 16.90
C ILE A 7 -5.53 6.10 16.27
N ALA A 8 -5.67 5.06 17.08
CA ALA A 8 -5.98 3.70 16.64
C ALA A 8 -7.44 3.34 16.93
N VAL A 9 -7.93 2.29 16.27
CA VAL A 9 -9.23 1.67 16.57
C VAL A 9 -8.96 0.19 16.74
N GLU A 10 -9.54 -0.40 17.79
CA GLU A 10 -9.45 -1.82 18.07
C GLU A 10 -10.34 -2.60 17.10
N ASP A 11 -9.77 -3.64 16.49
CA ASP A 11 -10.40 -4.56 15.54
C ASP A 11 -11.44 -3.90 14.58
N PRO A 12 -11.01 -2.94 13.74
CA PRO A 12 -11.93 -2.22 12.88
C PRO A 12 -12.49 -3.14 11.80
N SER A 13 -13.81 -3.12 11.62
CA SER A 13 -14.44 -3.80 10.49
C SER A 13 -13.92 -3.26 9.14
N PRO A 14 -13.98 -4.05 8.06
CA PRO A 14 -13.57 -3.58 6.72
C PRO A 14 -14.28 -2.30 6.30
N ASP A 15 -15.57 -2.17 6.63
CA ASP A 15 -16.41 -1.01 6.32
C ASP A 15 -15.94 0.23 7.07
N PHE A 16 -15.64 0.09 8.37
CA PHE A 16 -15.07 1.16 9.16
C PHE A 16 -13.73 1.60 8.58
N GLN A 17 -12.88 0.64 8.19
CA GLN A 17 -11.59 0.93 7.59
C GLN A 17 -11.73 1.73 6.29
N ARG A 18 -12.69 1.37 5.41
CA ARG A 18 -12.98 2.12 4.18
C ARG A 18 -13.47 3.54 4.46
N ILE A 19 -14.36 3.74 5.43
CA ILE A 19 -14.85 5.08 5.82
C ILE A 19 -13.68 5.92 6.34
N ARG A 20 -12.86 5.32 7.20
CA ARG A 20 -11.68 5.97 7.76
C ARG A 20 -10.67 6.36 6.70
N ASP A 21 -10.40 5.49 5.72
CA ASP A 21 -9.48 5.80 4.63
C ASP A 21 -9.96 7.00 3.80
N VAL A 22 -11.26 7.11 3.52
CA VAL A 22 -11.83 8.30 2.86
C VAL A 22 -11.57 9.56 3.69
N LEU A 23 -11.85 9.50 5.00
CA LEU A 23 -11.68 10.65 5.89
C LEU A 23 -10.21 11.07 6.02
N ASP A 24 -9.32 10.11 6.25
CA ASP A 24 -7.89 10.34 6.41
C ASP A 24 -7.30 10.90 5.10
N CYS A 25 -7.72 10.40 3.92
CA CYS A 25 -7.33 10.96 2.63
C CYS A 25 -7.81 12.40 2.45
N LYS A 26 -9.06 12.72 2.81
CA LYS A 26 -9.58 14.11 2.74
C LYS A 26 -8.76 15.06 3.59
N ARG A 27 -8.48 14.69 4.84
CA ARG A 27 -7.63 15.48 5.75
C ARG A 27 -6.22 15.67 5.20
N CYS A 28 -5.65 14.64 4.56
CA CYS A 28 -4.37 14.79 3.87
C CYS A 28 -4.46 15.80 2.73
N LEU A 29 -5.48 15.74 1.87
CA LEU A 29 -5.68 16.70 0.77
C LEU A 29 -5.82 18.15 1.27
N GLU A 30 -6.46 18.34 2.42
CA GLU A 30 -6.62 19.63 3.09
C GLU A 30 -5.37 20.10 3.83
N THR A 31 -4.34 19.25 3.98
CA THR A 31 -3.09 19.57 4.70
C THR A 31 -1.92 19.68 3.70
N PRO A 32 -1.53 20.90 3.26
CA PRO A 32 -0.53 21.09 2.22
C PRO A 32 0.82 20.43 2.54
N GLU A 33 1.28 20.48 3.80
CA GLU A 33 2.57 19.91 4.20
C GLU A 33 2.59 18.39 4.03
N VAL A 34 1.44 17.73 4.24
CA VAL A 34 1.30 16.29 3.98
C VAL A 34 1.35 16.04 2.48
N MET A 35 0.60 16.78 1.66
CA MET A 35 0.55 16.60 0.21
C MET A 35 1.88 16.90 -0.49
N GLN A 36 2.67 17.84 0.00
CA GLN A 36 4.01 18.14 -0.52
C GLN A 36 4.93 16.91 -0.44
N THR A 37 4.76 16.03 0.55
CA THR A 37 5.57 14.80 0.65
C THR A 37 5.31 13.79 -0.47
N ILE A 38 4.10 13.81 -1.05
CA ILE A 38 3.72 12.94 -2.17
C ILE A 38 4.10 13.57 -3.50
N LYS A 39 3.87 14.87 -3.69
CA LYS A 39 4.20 15.56 -4.96
C LYS A 39 5.68 15.48 -5.29
N HIS A 40 6.55 15.48 -4.27
CA HIS A 40 7.99 15.35 -4.46
C HIS A 40 8.49 13.91 -4.69
N SER A 41 7.61 12.90 -4.77
CA SER A 41 8.01 11.57 -5.27
C SER A 41 8.06 11.51 -6.80
N ASN A 42 7.48 12.50 -7.48
CA ASN A 42 7.39 12.58 -8.94
C ASN A 42 8.33 13.65 -9.53
N GLY A 43 9.25 14.21 -8.73
CA GLY A 43 10.20 15.24 -9.16
C GLY A 43 11.45 15.28 -8.29
N GLU A 44 12.55 15.77 -8.85
CA GLU A 44 13.82 15.95 -8.16
C GLU A 44 13.69 17.02 -7.05
N ILE A 45 14.11 16.69 -5.83
CA ILE A 45 14.44 17.71 -4.83
C ILE A 45 15.97 17.78 -4.77
N ASN A 46 16.55 18.96 -5.02
CA ASN A 46 17.99 19.21 -4.87
C ASN A 46 18.89 18.21 -5.64
N GLY A 47 18.46 17.72 -6.81
CA GLY A 47 19.23 16.78 -7.63
C GLY A 47 19.35 15.36 -7.06
N GLN A 48 18.57 14.99 -6.04
CA GLN A 48 18.54 13.63 -5.48
C GLN A 48 17.29 12.88 -5.93
N ASN A 49 17.50 11.68 -6.51
CA ASN A 49 16.42 10.76 -6.83
C ASN A 49 15.82 10.20 -5.52
N ILE A 50 14.66 10.73 -5.13
CA ILE A 50 13.95 10.24 -3.94
C ILE A 50 13.20 8.96 -4.34
N ASN A 51 13.68 7.81 -3.88
CA ASN A 51 13.01 6.54 -4.13
C ASN A 51 11.66 6.47 -3.36
N GLU A 52 10.73 5.65 -3.85
CA GLU A 52 9.38 5.52 -3.28
C GLU A 52 9.38 5.20 -1.76
N LYS A 53 10.38 4.44 -1.28
CA LYS A 53 10.47 4.08 0.15
C LYS A 53 10.76 5.30 1.01
N SER A 54 11.65 6.20 0.60
CA SER A 54 11.94 7.42 1.35
C SER A 54 10.78 8.40 1.32
N SER A 55 10.04 8.51 0.20
CA SER A 55 8.80 9.29 0.14
C SER A 55 7.73 8.76 1.09
N ALA A 56 7.51 7.44 1.13
CA ALA A 56 6.54 6.82 2.04
C ALA A 56 6.90 7.02 3.53
N ILE A 57 8.19 6.96 3.88
CA ILE A 57 8.68 7.24 5.24
C ILE A 57 8.42 8.71 5.59
N ARG A 58 8.79 9.64 4.71
CA ARG A 58 8.57 11.08 4.94
C ARG A 58 7.10 11.41 5.08
N PHE A 59 6.25 10.85 4.22
CA PHE A 59 4.79 10.98 4.33
C PHE A 59 4.30 10.54 5.71
N ARG A 60 4.71 9.35 6.17
CA ARG A 60 4.32 8.81 7.48
C ARG A 60 4.69 9.74 8.63
N GLU A 61 5.91 10.27 8.66
CA GLU A 61 6.34 11.15 9.76
C GLU A 61 5.53 12.44 9.82
N ILE A 62 5.25 13.06 8.68
CA ILE A 62 4.42 14.26 8.62
C ILE A 62 2.95 13.95 8.94
N ALA A 63 2.40 12.86 8.40
CA ALA A 63 1.02 12.45 8.67
C ALA A 63 0.81 12.05 10.14
N LYS A 64 1.78 11.40 10.78
CA LYS A 64 1.75 11.10 12.22
C LYS A 64 1.75 12.37 13.04
N THR A 65 2.62 13.33 12.73
CA THR A 65 2.73 14.56 13.52
C THR A 65 1.53 15.48 13.36
N LYS A 66 1.05 15.67 12.12
CA LYS A 66 -0.03 16.59 11.75
C LYS A 66 -1.43 16.00 11.95
N LEU A 67 -1.62 14.73 11.60
CA LEU A 67 -2.93 14.09 11.52
C LEU A 67 -3.09 12.90 12.48
N LYS A 68 -2.03 12.55 13.24
CA LYS A 68 -2.05 11.44 14.21
C LYS A 68 -2.37 10.09 13.56
N LEU A 69 -1.97 9.91 12.30
CA LEU A 69 -2.08 8.62 11.61
C LEU A 69 -0.99 7.67 12.11
N ASN A 70 -1.40 6.43 12.39
CA ASN A 70 -0.46 5.37 12.72
C ASN A 70 0.26 4.83 11.46
N ARG A 71 1.18 3.88 11.66
CA ARG A 71 2.00 3.31 10.57
C ARG A 71 1.16 2.66 9.46
N CYS A 72 0.20 1.82 9.83
CA CYS A 72 -0.60 1.06 8.86
C CYS A 72 -1.57 1.98 8.12
N GLN A 73 -2.21 2.90 8.85
CA GLN A 73 -3.09 3.93 8.27
C GLN A 73 -2.33 4.80 7.28
N SER A 74 -1.17 5.33 7.69
CA SER A 74 -0.33 6.17 6.82
C SER A 74 0.08 5.45 5.54
N ARG A 75 0.39 4.16 5.60
CA ARG A 75 0.74 3.38 4.41
C ARG A 75 -0.44 3.26 3.44
N ARG A 76 -1.64 2.91 3.92
CA ARG A 76 -2.84 2.81 3.07
C ARG A 76 -3.17 4.15 2.43
N VAL A 77 -3.21 5.21 3.23
CA VAL A 77 -3.51 6.58 2.76
C VAL A 77 -2.48 7.04 1.73
N TYR A 78 -1.19 6.77 1.94
CA TYR A 78 -0.15 7.08 0.96
C TYR A 78 -0.38 6.37 -0.38
N GLU A 79 -0.70 5.07 -0.36
CA GLU A 79 -0.97 4.30 -1.58
C GLU A 79 -2.23 4.80 -2.31
N ILE A 80 -3.31 5.08 -1.58
CA ILE A 80 -4.55 5.63 -2.13
C ILE A 80 -4.29 7.00 -2.77
N LEU A 81 -3.56 7.90 -2.10
CA LEU A 81 -3.25 9.23 -2.63
C LEU A 81 -2.29 9.16 -3.83
N ARG A 82 -1.40 8.17 -3.89
CA ARG A 82 -0.59 7.92 -5.10
C ARG A 82 -1.48 7.52 -6.27
N LEU A 83 -2.43 6.60 -6.07
CA LEU A 83 -3.39 6.21 -7.09
C LEU A 83 -4.28 7.39 -7.51
N PHE A 84 -4.72 8.21 -6.55
CA PHE A 84 -5.52 9.41 -6.80
C PHE A 84 -4.82 10.40 -7.74
N LEU A 85 -3.51 10.63 -7.52
CA LEU A 85 -2.69 11.54 -8.32
C LEU A 85 -2.18 10.92 -9.63
N LEU A 86 -2.35 9.62 -9.81
CA LEU A 86 -1.89 8.90 -10.98
C LEU A 86 -2.79 9.20 -12.20
N PRO A 87 -2.24 9.37 -13.41
CA PRO A 87 -3.05 9.37 -14.62
C PRO A 87 -3.91 8.12 -14.72
N ARG A 88 -5.16 8.26 -15.15
CA ARG A 88 -6.14 7.15 -15.21
C ARG A 88 -6.02 6.31 -16.48
N SER A 89 -4.82 6.19 -17.03
CA SER A 89 -4.57 5.26 -18.13
C SER A 89 -4.43 3.82 -17.59
N ASP A 90 -4.85 2.85 -18.40
CA ASP A 90 -4.74 1.44 -18.04
C ASP A 90 -3.29 1.03 -17.75
N GLU A 91 -2.33 1.59 -18.48
CA GLU A 91 -0.90 1.35 -18.27
C GLU A 91 -0.44 1.82 -16.88
N CYS A 92 -0.83 3.03 -16.47
CA CYS A 92 -0.48 3.54 -15.15
C CYS A 92 -1.15 2.73 -14.04
N VAL A 93 -2.44 2.41 -14.18
CA VAL A 93 -3.17 1.59 -13.20
C VAL A 93 -2.55 0.19 -13.09
N LYS A 94 -2.17 -0.42 -14.21
CA LYS A 94 -1.44 -1.70 -14.24
C LYS A 94 -0.10 -1.60 -13.52
N SER A 95 0.70 -0.57 -13.81
CA SER A 95 1.99 -0.33 -13.13
C SER A 95 1.81 -0.19 -11.62
N PHE A 96 0.76 0.49 -11.17
CA PHE A 96 0.41 0.59 -9.75
C PHE A 96 -0.01 -0.77 -9.17
N SER A 97 -0.80 -1.56 -9.90
CA SER A 97 -1.16 -2.93 -9.52
C SER A 97 0.07 -3.81 -9.35
N ASP A 98 1.03 -3.76 -10.28
CA ASP A 98 2.28 -4.53 -10.21
C ASP A 98 3.10 -4.14 -8.97
N ALA A 99 3.12 -2.85 -8.61
CA ALA A 99 3.75 -2.37 -7.39
C ALA A 99 3.04 -2.87 -6.11
N LEU A 100 1.71 -2.95 -6.12
CA LEU A 100 0.93 -3.57 -5.04
C LEU A 100 1.23 -5.06 -4.92
N THR A 101 1.26 -5.79 -6.04
CA THR A 101 1.63 -7.22 -6.07
C THR A 101 3.00 -7.42 -5.45
N LYS A 102 4.02 -6.69 -5.91
CA LYS A 102 5.38 -6.79 -5.36
C LYS A 102 5.44 -6.54 -3.85
N ARG A 103 4.65 -5.58 -3.35
CA ARG A 103 4.53 -5.32 -1.90
C ARG A 103 3.87 -6.48 -1.17
N ALA A 104 2.74 -6.98 -1.69
CA ALA A 104 1.99 -8.07 -1.10
C ALA A 104 2.84 -9.35 -1.08
N THR A 105 3.51 -9.71 -2.17
CA THR A 105 4.50 -10.80 -2.22
C THR A 105 5.54 -10.66 -1.11
N ALA A 106 6.13 -9.47 -0.94
CA ALA A 106 7.14 -9.24 0.10
C ALA A 106 6.58 -9.31 1.55
N TYR A 107 5.28 -9.10 1.74
CA TYR A 107 4.62 -9.35 3.02
C TYR A 107 4.45 -10.85 3.25
N PHE A 108 3.86 -11.55 2.29
CA PHE A 108 3.63 -12.98 2.36
C PHE A 108 4.91 -13.80 2.53
N GLN A 109 5.97 -13.46 1.80
CA GLN A 109 7.28 -14.11 1.93
C GLN A 109 7.83 -14.01 3.37
N ARG A 110 7.49 -12.97 4.13
CA ARG A 110 7.88 -12.85 5.55
C ARG A 110 6.98 -13.65 6.50
N VAL A 111 5.73 -13.86 6.11
CA VAL A 111 4.71 -14.52 6.95
C VAL A 111 4.66 -16.04 6.66
N ARG A 112 5.22 -16.51 5.54
CA ARG A 112 5.33 -17.95 5.24
C ARG A 112 6.09 -18.68 6.39
N PRO A 113 5.55 -19.79 6.91
CA PRO A 113 6.17 -20.56 7.99
C PRO A 113 7.61 -20.99 7.71
N ASP A 114 7.94 -21.30 6.45
CA ASP A 114 9.29 -21.74 6.05
C ASP A 114 10.33 -20.62 6.01
N ALA A 115 9.90 -19.35 5.94
CA ALA A 115 10.80 -18.21 6.10
C ALA A 115 11.37 -18.10 7.52
N MET A 116 10.68 -18.66 8.53
CA MET A 116 11.22 -18.84 9.88
C MET A 116 12.14 -20.06 10.02
N ARG A 117 12.08 -21.03 9.10
CA ARG A 117 12.93 -22.23 9.14
C ARG A 117 14.27 -22.07 8.44
N GLY A 118 14.71 -20.85 8.13
CA GLY A 118 16.03 -20.61 7.51
C GLY A 118 16.27 -21.41 6.22
N SER A 119 15.20 -21.85 5.55
CA SER A 119 15.30 -22.54 4.27
C SER A 119 15.64 -21.50 3.22
N SER A 120 16.93 -21.24 3.08
CA SER A 120 17.48 -20.58 1.90
C SER A 120 16.84 -21.20 0.65
N LEU A 121 16.42 -20.38 -0.30
CA LEU A 121 16.03 -20.83 -1.65
C LEU A 121 17.17 -21.56 -2.37
N VAL A 122 18.36 -21.62 -1.77
CA VAL A 122 19.44 -22.52 -2.14
C VAL A 122 19.13 -23.91 -1.59
N THR A 123 18.40 -24.68 -2.41
CA THR A 123 18.32 -26.14 -2.31
C THR A 123 19.73 -26.69 -2.10
N LYS A 124 20.01 -27.27 -0.93
CA LYS A 124 21.12 -28.21 -0.84
C LYS A 124 20.81 -29.32 -1.85
N PRO A 125 21.75 -29.72 -2.72
CA PRO A 125 21.50 -30.73 -3.72
C PRO A 125 21.36 -32.09 -3.01
N SER A 126 20.15 -32.43 -2.58
CA SER A 126 19.80 -33.80 -2.24
C SER A 126 19.32 -34.48 -3.52
N ASN A 127 20.10 -35.46 -3.97
CA ASN A 127 19.93 -36.24 -5.21
C ASN A 127 18.69 -37.16 -5.24
N SER A 128 17.61 -36.81 -4.53
CA SER A 128 16.36 -37.57 -4.59
C SER A 128 15.28 -36.70 -5.23
N TYR A 129 15.19 -36.78 -6.57
CA TYR A 129 14.06 -36.24 -7.30
C TYR A 129 12.80 -37.00 -6.86
N ASN A 130 11.92 -36.33 -6.12
CA ASN A 130 10.62 -36.87 -5.74
C ASN A 130 9.53 -36.14 -6.55
N PRO A 131 8.98 -36.78 -7.60
CA PRO A 131 7.95 -36.18 -8.46
C PRO A 131 6.71 -35.73 -7.68
N LEU A 132 6.32 -36.47 -6.63
CA LEU A 132 5.18 -36.12 -5.79
C LEU A 132 5.45 -34.83 -5.01
N LYS A 133 6.63 -34.72 -4.38
CA LYS A 133 7.01 -33.51 -3.66
C LYS A 133 7.02 -32.29 -4.58
N LYS A 134 7.58 -32.42 -5.78
CA LYS A 134 7.59 -31.34 -6.78
C LYS A 134 6.17 -30.91 -7.15
N ALA A 135 5.26 -31.85 -7.43
CA ALA A 135 3.87 -31.54 -7.76
C ALA A 135 3.12 -30.86 -6.60
N PHE A 136 3.38 -31.26 -5.35
CA PHE A 136 2.83 -30.60 -4.15
C PHE A 136 3.36 -29.17 -3.99
N ASP A 137 4.66 -28.96 -4.17
CA ASP A 137 5.28 -27.64 -4.08
C ASP A 137 4.75 -26.70 -5.18
N GLU A 138 4.62 -27.20 -6.42
CA GLU A 138 4.03 -26.46 -7.56
C GLU A 138 2.57 -26.09 -7.32
N ALA A 139 1.74 -27.02 -6.83
CA ALA A 139 0.34 -26.74 -6.51
C ALA A 139 0.19 -25.74 -5.35
N ALA A 140 1.08 -25.79 -4.35
CA ALA A 140 1.09 -24.84 -3.24
C ALA A 140 1.47 -23.43 -3.71
N ASP A 141 2.42 -23.32 -4.64
CA ASP A 141 2.81 -22.04 -5.22
C ASP A 141 1.72 -21.48 -6.16
N GLU A 142 1.06 -22.30 -6.97
CA GLU A 142 -0.07 -21.86 -7.79
C GLU A 142 -1.25 -21.35 -6.94
N TYR A 143 -1.63 -22.10 -5.90
CA TYR A 143 -2.67 -21.67 -4.95
C TYR A 143 -2.31 -20.33 -4.31
N PHE A 144 -1.04 -20.16 -3.93
CA PHE A 144 -0.54 -18.94 -3.34
C PHE A 144 -0.58 -17.74 -4.28
N GLU A 145 -0.15 -17.91 -5.53
CA GLU A 145 -0.21 -16.85 -6.54
C GLU A 145 -1.66 -16.45 -6.84
N ASN A 146 -2.59 -17.40 -6.88
CA ASN A 146 -4.01 -17.13 -7.05
C ASN A 146 -4.59 -16.32 -5.88
N GLN A 147 -4.28 -16.68 -4.63
CA GLN A 147 -4.71 -15.93 -3.45
C GLN A 147 -4.12 -14.51 -3.45
N LEU A 148 -2.83 -14.37 -3.76
CA LEU A 148 -2.16 -13.09 -3.86
C LEU A 148 -2.82 -12.18 -4.90
N HIS A 149 -3.12 -12.74 -6.07
CA HIS A 149 -3.79 -12.02 -7.16
C HIS A 149 -5.19 -11.55 -6.74
N GLU A 150 -5.97 -12.41 -6.10
CA GLU A 150 -7.30 -12.06 -5.58
C GLU A 150 -7.23 -10.92 -4.54
N GLU A 151 -6.31 -11.01 -3.57
CA GLU A 151 -6.14 -9.98 -2.55
C GLU A 151 -5.73 -8.62 -3.14
N VAL A 152 -4.80 -8.62 -4.10
CA VAL A 152 -4.38 -7.38 -4.79
C VAL A 152 -5.53 -6.80 -5.60
N SER A 153 -6.32 -7.64 -6.29
CA SER A 153 -7.48 -7.21 -7.07
C SER A 153 -8.54 -6.56 -6.17
N ILE A 154 -8.89 -7.18 -5.05
CA ILE A 154 -9.82 -6.63 -4.06
C ILE A 154 -9.29 -5.31 -3.48
N LEU A 155 -8.00 -5.25 -3.14
CA LEU A 155 -7.38 -4.05 -2.58
C LEU A 155 -7.38 -2.89 -3.59
N LEU A 156 -7.02 -3.16 -4.85
CA LEU A 156 -7.01 -2.17 -5.92
C LEU A 156 -8.42 -1.60 -6.14
N LYS A 157 -9.43 -2.48 -6.20
CA LYS A 157 -10.84 -2.07 -6.32
C LYS A 157 -11.27 -1.16 -5.17
N ASN A 158 -10.94 -1.53 -3.93
CA ASN A 158 -11.24 -0.71 -2.75
C ASN A 158 -10.57 0.67 -2.84
N TYR A 159 -9.31 0.74 -3.28
CA TYR A 159 -8.62 2.02 -3.47
C TYR A 159 -9.26 2.85 -4.59
N GLN A 160 -9.66 2.23 -5.70
CA GLN A 160 -10.38 2.92 -6.77
C GLN A 160 -11.71 3.49 -6.27
N ASP A 161 -12.49 2.77 -5.49
CA ASP A 161 -13.75 3.26 -4.91
C ASP A 161 -13.54 4.49 -4.01
N ILE A 162 -12.47 4.48 -3.21
CA ILE A 162 -12.10 5.63 -2.37
C ILE A 162 -11.70 6.81 -3.25
N VAL A 163 -10.90 6.57 -4.28
CA VAL A 163 -10.46 7.58 -5.23
C VAL A 163 -11.64 8.27 -5.94
N HIS A 164 -12.66 7.51 -6.37
CA HIS A 164 -13.89 8.10 -6.93
C HIS A 164 -14.61 9.03 -5.94
N LYS A 165 -14.61 8.70 -4.65
CA LYS A 165 -15.17 9.58 -3.60
C LYS A 165 -14.34 10.84 -3.40
N LEU A 166 -13.02 10.75 -3.55
CA LEU A 166 -12.11 11.90 -3.48
C LEU A 166 -12.30 12.84 -4.68
N ASP A 167 -12.51 12.31 -5.88
CA ASP A 167 -12.80 13.10 -7.08
C ASP A 167 -14.03 14.00 -6.85
N GLY A 168 -15.14 13.43 -6.34
CA GLY A 168 -16.34 14.21 -6.00
C GLY A 168 -16.12 15.25 -4.89
N PHE A 169 -15.25 14.96 -3.92
CA PHE A 169 -14.87 15.91 -2.88
C PHE A 169 -14.09 17.11 -3.44
N VAL A 170 -13.08 16.87 -4.28
CA VAL A 170 -12.30 17.94 -4.92
C VAL A 170 -13.14 18.78 -5.86
N SER A 171 -14.07 18.17 -6.61
CA SER A 171 -15.05 18.90 -7.42
C SER A 171 -15.94 19.82 -6.58
N SER A 172 -16.25 19.45 -5.33
CA SER A 172 -17.06 20.25 -4.42
C SER A 172 -16.28 21.44 -3.85
N LEU A 173 -15.00 21.24 -3.50
CA LEU A 173 -14.11 22.33 -3.03
C LEU A 173 -13.95 23.43 -4.09
N LYS A 174 -13.77 23.05 -5.36
CA LYS A 174 -13.62 24.02 -6.47
C LYS A 174 -14.86 24.86 -6.74
N LYS A 175 -16.05 24.42 -6.31
CA LYS A 175 -17.30 25.19 -6.46
C LYS A 175 -17.50 26.23 -5.35
N GLN A 176 -16.71 26.17 -4.29
CA GLN A 176 -16.81 27.05 -3.11
C GLN A 176 -15.70 28.12 -3.06
N SER A 177 -14.71 28.05 -3.97
CA SER A 177 -13.66 29.06 -4.17
C SER A 177 -13.97 29.92 -5.39
#